data_AF-A0A6I7D2J5-F1
#
_entry.id   AF-A0A6I7D2J5-F1
#
_cell.length_a   1.000
_cell.length_b   1.000
_cell.length_c   1.000
_cell.angle_alpha   90.00
_cell.angle_beta   90.00
_cell.angle_gamma   90.00
#
_symmetry.space_group_name_H-M   'P 1'
#
loop_
_entity.id
_entity.type
_entity.pdbx_description
1 polymer ?
#
loop_
_entity_poly.entity_id
_entity_poly.type
_entity_poly.pdbx_seq_one_letter_code
_entity_poly.pdbx_strand_id
1 'polypeptide(L)' 'MFTTEELEQHTQLLTQLITDANQAVTDENLEYLVNFYTENGTLVVKDDLHISGKPSLKKHFSYLDPEELLAIKEYN' A
#
# COMPACT_ATOMS: atom_id res chain seq x y z
N MET A 1 15.31 0.40 -24.03
CA MET A 1 15.78 1.55 -23.22
C MET A 1 14.69 2.58 -23.31
N PHE A 2 14.18 3.06 -22.17
CA PHE A 2 13.13 4.08 -22.17
C PHE A 2 13.68 5.39 -22.71
N THR A 3 12.85 6.14 -23.42
CA THR A 3 13.09 7.53 -23.76
C THR A 3 13.00 8.40 -22.49
N THR A 4 13.53 9.62 -22.55
CA THR A 4 13.44 10.58 -21.44
C THR A 4 11.97 10.90 -21.10
N GLU A 5 11.11 11.02 -22.12
CA GLU A 5 9.68 11.29 -21.94
C GLU A 5 8.96 10.13 -21.25
N GLU A 6 9.20 8.88 -21.67
CA GLU A 6 8.66 7.70 -21.00
C GLU A 6 9.15 7.58 -19.55
N LEU A 7 10.40 7.97 -19.28
CA LEU A 7 10.96 7.97 -17.92
C LEU A 7 10.26 9.01 -17.02
N GLU A 8 10.03 10.22 -17.52
CA GLU A 8 9.32 11.27 -16.80
C GLU A 8 7.87 10.88 -16.51
N GLN A 9 7.17 10.33 -17.51
CA GLN A 9 5.79 9.85 -17.36
C GLN A 9 5.70 8.72 -16.33
N HIS A 10 6.58 7.72 -16.39
CA HIS A 10 6.59 6.64 -15.40
C HIS A 10 6.93 7.15 -14.00
N THR A 11 7.83 8.12 -13.88
CA THR A 11 8.19 8.73 -12.59
C THR A 11 7.00 9.47 -11.99
N GLN A 12 6.26 10.23 -12.78
CA GLN A 12 5.04 10.92 -12.35
C GLN A 12 3.96 9.92 -11.90
N LEU A 13 3.75 8.85 -12.66
CA LEU A 13 2.77 7.81 -12.30
C LEU A 13 3.13 7.11 -10.98
N LEU A 14 4.40 6.77 -10.77
CA LEU A 14 4.87 6.17 -9.52
C LEU A 14 4.73 7.15 -8.34
N THR A 15 5.04 8.42 -8.55
CA THR A 15 4.92 9.46 -7.51
C THR A 15 3.46 9.63 -7.09
N GLN A 16 2.54 9.65 -8.06
CA GLN A 16 1.11 9.72 -7.79
C GLN A 16 0.62 8.48 -7.03
N LEU A 17 1.03 7.28 -7.46
CA LEU A 17 0.66 6.02 -6.81
C LEU A 17 1.08 5.99 -5.32
N ILE A 18 2.30 6.43 -5.02
CA ILE A 18 2.82 6.52 -3.64
C ILE A 18 2.03 7.55 -2.84
N THR A 19 1.73 8.70 -3.44
CA THR A 19 0.95 9.77 -2.79
C THR A 19 -0.45 9.29 -2.43
N ASP A 20 -1.14 8.64 -3.36
CA ASP A 20 -2.50 8.13 -3.17
C ASP A 20 -2.52 7.01 -2.10
N ALA A 21 -1.52 6.13 -2.09
CA ALA A 21 -1.39 5.08 -1.08
C ALA A 21 -1.13 5.66 0.32
N ASN A 22 -0.25 6.65 0.45
CA ASN A 22 0.01 7.34 1.72
C ASN A 22 -1.22 8.07 2.25
N GLN A 23 -1.97 8.71 1.35
CA GLN A 23 -3.24 9.34 1.72
C GLN A 23 -4.26 8.30 2.18
N ALA A 24 -4.37 7.15 1.50
CA ALA A 24 -5.27 6.06 1.92
C ALA A 24 -4.94 5.54 3.33
N VAL A 25 -3.66 5.45 3.68
CA VAL A 25 -3.21 5.09 5.04
C VAL A 25 -3.57 6.18 6.05
N THR A 26 -3.31 7.45 5.72
CA THR A 26 -3.59 8.61 6.60
C THR A 26 -5.08 8.77 6.88
N ASP A 27 -5.91 8.63 5.84
CA ASP A 27 -7.37 8.74 5.91
C ASP A 27 -8.04 7.47 6.48
N GLU A 28 -7.25 6.47 6.88
CA GLU A 28 -7.71 5.14 7.33
C GLU A 28 -8.64 4.45 6.31
N ASN A 29 -8.51 4.80 5.02
CA ASN A 29 -9.28 4.24 3.92
C ASN A 29 -8.62 2.95 3.41
N LEU A 30 -8.63 1.93 4.27
CA LEU A 30 -7.94 0.68 4.01
C LEU A 30 -8.58 -0.16 2.90
N GLU A 31 -9.88 0.03 2.64
CA GLU A 31 -10.54 -0.59 1.48
C GLU A 31 -9.98 -0.05 0.16
N TYR A 32 -9.69 1.26 0.11
CA TYR A 32 -9.02 1.86 -1.03
C TYR A 32 -7.56 1.40 -1.15
N LEU A 33 -6.85 1.25 -0.04
CA LEU A 33 -5.46 0.76 -0.01
C LEU A 33 -5.32 -0.64 -0.63
N VAL A 34 -6.31 -1.53 -0.48
CA VAL A 34 -6.32 -2.86 -1.12
C VAL A 34 -6.29 -2.79 -2.64
N ASN A 35 -6.81 -1.72 -3.26
CA ASN A 35 -6.86 -1.58 -4.71
C ASN A 35 -5.50 -1.36 -5.36
N PHE A 36 -4.50 -0.92 -4.60
CA PHE A 36 -3.12 -0.77 -5.07
C PHE A 36 -2.40 -2.11 -5.28
N TYR A 37 -2.94 -3.19 -4.70
CA TYR A 37 -2.35 -4.52 -4.83
C TYR A 37 -2.98 -5.31 -5.98
N THR A 38 -2.12 -6.02 -6.71
CA THR A 38 -2.54 -7.06 -7.65
C THR A 38 -3.14 -8.23 -6.88
N GLU A 39 -3.86 -9.12 -7.59
CA GLU A 39 -4.50 -10.28 -6.95
C GLU A 39 -3.52 -11.16 -6.16
N ASN A 40 -2.27 -11.26 -6.63
CA ASN A 40 -1.18 -12.02 -6.01
C ASN A 40 -0.16 -11.13 -5.27
N GLY A 41 -0.48 -9.85 -5.04
CA GLY A 41 0.40 -8.90 -4.35
C GLY A 41 0.73 -9.34 -2.93
N THR A 42 1.89 -8.92 -2.42
CA THR A 42 2.32 -9.19 -1.04
C THR A 42 2.64 -7.88 -0.33
N LEU A 43 2.11 -7.72 0.88
CA LEU A 43 2.51 -6.69 1.83
C LEU A 43 3.50 -7.27 2.83
N VAL A 44 4.59 -6.56 3.06
CA VAL A 44 5.60 -6.87 4.08
C VAL A 44 5.65 -5.69 5.03
N VAL A 45 5.24 -5.90 6.29
CA VAL A 45 5.18 -4.84 7.32
C VAL A 45 6.41 -4.88 8.23
N LYS A 46 6.87 -6.09 8.56
CA LYS A 46 8.07 -6.40 9.35
C LYS A 46 8.59 -7.78 8.94
N ASP A 47 9.81 -8.13 9.34
CA ASP A 47 10.54 -9.32 8.88
C ASP A 47 9.75 -10.65 8.94
N ASP A 48 8.79 -10.77 9.87
CA ASP A 48 7.96 -11.97 10.05
C ASP A 48 6.47 -11.76 9.71
N LEU A 49 6.06 -10.57 9.25
CA LEU A 49 4.67 -10.26 8.92
C LEU A 49 4.51 -10.01 7.42
N HIS A 50 4.23 -11.10 6.72
CA HIS A 50 3.97 -11.13 5.28
C HIS A 50 2.53 -11.51 5.02
N ILE A 51 1.86 -10.73 4.17
CA ILE A 51 0.46 -10.93 3.83
C ILE A 51 0.35 -11.01 2.31
N SER A 52 0.10 -12.22 1.82
CA SER A 52 0.05 -12.51 0.39
C SER A 52 -1.38 -12.73 -0.09
N GLY A 53 -1.68 -12.14 -1.25
CA GLY A 53 -2.96 -12.23 -1.92
C GLY A 53 -3.95 -11.14 -1.47
N LYS A 54 -4.64 -10.55 -2.45
CA LYS A 54 -5.62 -9.50 -2.23
C LYS A 54 -6.75 -9.87 -1.24
N PRO A 55 -7.28 -11.12 -1.22
CA PRO A 55 -8.24 -11.53 -0.20
C PRO A 55 -7.67 -11.49 1.22
N SER A 56 -6.41 -11.90 1.41
CA SER A 56 -5.72 -11.88 2.70
C SER A 56 -5.43 -10.46 3.15
N LEU A 57 -5.04 -9.58 2.22
CA LEU A 57 -4.85 -8.15 2.47
C LEU A 57 -6.16 -7.50 2.91
N LYS A 58 -7.26 -7.74 2.18
CA LYS A 58 -8.59 -7.24 2.55
C LYS A 58 -8.98 -7.71 3.94
N LYS A 59 -8.77 -8.98 4.26
CA LYS A 59 -9.02 -9.52 5.59
C LYS A 59 -8.14 -8.84 6.64
N HIS A 60 -6.84 -8.69 6.42
CA HIS A 60 -5.97 -8.05 7.40
C HIS A 60 -6.42 -6.63 7.71
N PHE A 61 -6.64 -5.82 6.67
CA PHE A 61 -7.09 -4.43 6.80
C PHE A 61 -8.48 -4.28 7.41
N SER A 62 -9.38 -5.25 7.20
CA SER A 62 -10.73 -5.23 7.80
C SER A 62 -10.75 -5.63 9.28
N TYR A 63 -9.64 -6.21 9.78
CA TYR A 63 -9.51 -6.74 11.13
C TYR A 63 -8.34 -6.12 11.90
N LEU A 64 -7.76 -5.01 11.41
CA LEU A 64 -6.67 -4.34 12.12
C LEU A 64 -7.15 -3.92 13.52
N ASP A 65 -6.56 -4.53 14.54
CA ASP A 65 -6.74 -4.13 15.92
C ASP A 65 -6.23 -2.68 16.09
N PRO A 66 -6.84 -1.86 16.95
CA PRO A 66 -6.44 -0.47 17.17
C PRO A 66 -4.95 -0.27 17.51
N GLU A 67 -4.31 -1.27 18.11
CA GLU A 67 -2.88 -1.27 18.42
C GLU A 67 -1.99 -1.42 17.17
N GLU A 68 -2.41 -2.19 16.17
CA GLU A 68 -1.67 -2.32 14.90
C GLU A 68 -1.79 -1.07 14.03
N LEU A 69 -2.94 -0.37 14.11
CA LEU A 69 -3.10 0.96 13.50
C LEU A 69 -2.16 2.01 14.12
N LEU A 70 -1.91 1.92 15.42
CA LEU A 70 -0.96 2.79 16.11
C LEU A 70 0.47 2.55 15.64
N ALA A 71 0.88 1.29 15.46
CA ALA A 71 2.20 0.95 14.95
C ALA A 71 2.44 1.47 13.52
N ILE A 72 1.41 1.50 12.67
CA ILE A 72 1.51 2.09 11.32
C ILE A 72 1.63 3.62 11.39
N LYS A 73 0.99 4.27 12.38
CA LYS A 73 1.07 5.72 12.59
C LYS A 73 2.44 6.19 13.11
N GLU A 74 3.15 5.38 13.89
CA GLU A 74 4.46 5.76 14.42
C GLU A 74 5.61 5.67 13.40
N TYR A 75 5.38 5.05 12.23
CA TYR A 75 6.37 4.90 11.16
C TYR A 75 6.20 5.89 9.99
N ASN A 76 5.21 6.79 10.04
CA ASN A 76 5.00 7.90 9.09
C ASN A 76 5.28 9.25 9.75
#